data_AF-A0A4Y2PCP3-F1
#
_entry.id   AF-A0A4Y2PCP3-F1
#
_cell.length_a   1.000
_cell.length_b   1.000
_cell.length_c   1.000
_cell.angle_alpha   90.00
_cell.angle_beta   90.00
_cell.angle_gamma   90.00
#
_symmetry.space_group_name_H-M   'P 1'
#
loop_
_entity.id
_entity.type
_entity.pdbx_description
1 polymer ?
#
loop_
_entity_poly.entity_id
_entity_poly.type
_entity_poly.pdbx_seq_one_letter_code
_entity_poly.pdbx_strand_id
1 'polypeptide(L)'
;RERSTLVKGIRRPTEGVRFHPTKGNLVIGKNRDGDQVYAKDADENEFYPAPYIHAFSKAGVPLYAKTKNGNLIFPKTPDGDEYYMHNDNDSSDIIEQNGILVPRYAKTASNDEMYPFASHPLNQPLYKEIIIGKRYATSSNNRPLHPLDYYGNEYTMVSYKNSHVDEELCFPNSYPITNDGWVIVPDIKNRPYISRTMLPGVENENIIGKLFRDELGFRDSYKRSLPKKTRLLAIIK
;
A
#
# COMPACT_ATOMS: atom_id res chain seq x y z
N ARG A 1 -61.60 34.50 -24.15
CA ARG A 1 -61.34 33.05 -23.98
C ARG A 1 -59.93 32.83 -24.52
N GLU A 2 -58.88 32.38 -23.81
CA GLU A 2 -58.63 31.81 -22.48
C GLU A 2 -57.18 32.21 -22.12
N ARG A 3 -56.95 32.90 -20.99
CA ARG A 3 -56.37 32.39 -19.73
C ARG A 3 -54.96 31.77 -19.81
N SER A 4 -54.00 32.60 -19.39
CA SER A 4 -52.79 32.28 -18.64
C SER A 4 -53.01 31.22 -17.56
N THR A 5 -52.07 30.29 -17.41
CA THR A 5 -51.77 29.67 -16.11
C THR A 5 -50.27 29.46 -15.95
N LEU A 6 -49.75 29.99 -14.85
CA LEU A 6 -48.38 29.88 -14.36
C LEU A 6 -48.44 28.95 -13.13
N VAL A 7 -47.31 28.30 -12.82
CA VAL A 7 -46.84 27.87 -11.48
C VAL A 7 -46.91 26.36 -11.08
N LYS A 8 -45.71 25.89 -10.66
CA LYS A 8 -45.32 24.89 -9.63
C LYS A 8 -45.34 23.40 -9.92
N GLY A 9 -44.15 22.81 -9.79
CA GLY A 9 -43.98 21.42 -9.39
C GLY A 9 -42.57 20.87 -9.54
N ILE A 10 -41.55 21.49 -8.94
CA ILE A 10 -40.27 20.80 -8.70
C ILE A 10 -40.56 19.66 -7.73
N ARG A 11 -40.73 18.43 -8.24
CA ARG A 11 -40.76 17.23 -7.41
C ARG A 11 -39.32 16.90 -7.02
N ARG A 12 -39.08 16.89 -5.71
CA ARG A 12 -37.90 16.28 -5.08
C ARG A 12 -37.84 14.79 -5.52
N PRO A 13 -36.68 14.21 -5.83
CA PRO A 13 -36.58 12.76 -5.87
C PRO A 13 -36.56 12.24 -4.43
N THR A 14 -37.71 11.77 -3.96
CA THR A 14 -37.82 10.85 -2.83
C THR A 14 -37.80 9.42 -3.35
N GLU A 15 -37.24 8.54 -2.51
CA GLU A 15 -37.19 7.07 -2.56
C GLU A 15 -35.94 6.47 -3.21
N GLY A 16 -35.12 5.90 -2.32
CA GLY A 16 -33.91 5.16 -2.64
C GLY A 16 -34.25 3.97 -3.53
N VAL A 17 -33.64 3.98 -4.70
CA VAL A 17 -33.82 2.91 -5.67
C VAL A 17 -33.04 1.69 -5.18
N ARG A 18 -33.76 0.68 -4.68
CA ARG A 18 -33.20 -0.65 -4.39
C ARG A 18 -33.26 -1.47 -5.69
N PHE A 19 -32.10 -1.81 -6.25
CA PHE A 19 -32.00 -2.67 -7.44
C PHE A 19 -31.62 -4.10 -7.05
N HIS A 20 -32.28 -5.08 -7.68
CA HIS A 20 -32.09 -6.51 -7.42
C HIS A 20 -30.91 -7.07 -8.26
N PRO A 21 -29.94 -7.78 -7.67
CA PRO A 21 -28.60 -7.99 -8.25
C PRO A 21 -28.46 -9.12 -9.29
N THR A 22 -29.54 -9.78 -9.73
CA THR A 22 -29.37 -11.09 -10.40
C THR A 22 -29.47 -11.13 -11.92
N LYS A 23 -29.92 -10.08 -12.64
CA LYS A 23 -30.13 -10.16 -14.11
C LYS A 23 -29.94 -8.87 -14.94
N GLY A 24 -29.30 -7.82 -14.43
CA GLY A 24 -29.11 -6.58 -15.20
C GLY A 24 -27.78 -5.93 -14.90
N ASN A 25 -27.15 -5.34 -15.93
CA ASN A 25 -25.92 -4.56 -15.83
C ASN A 25 -25.99 -3.64 -14.61
N LEU A 26 -25.16 -3.91 -13.60
CA LEU A 26 -25.24 -3.24 -12.31
C LEU A 26 -24.92 -1.75 -12.51
N VAL A 27 -25.88 -0.89 -12.19
CA VAL A 27 -25.81 0.53 -12.50
C VAL A 27 -24.99 1.24 -11.44
N ILE A 28 -23.82 1.71 -11.86
CA ILE A 28 -23.10 2.76 -11.18
C ILE A 28 -23.87 4.08 -11.42
N GLY A 29 -24.42 4.67 -10.34
CA GLY A 29 -25.15 5.94 -10.41
C GLY A 29 -24.20 7.13 -10.57
N LYS A 30 -24.74 8.36 -10.64
CA LYS A 30 -23.95 9.59 -10.52
C LYS A 30 -24.49 10.49 -9.41
N ASN A 31 -23.61 11.11 -8.64
CA ASN A 31 -23.97 12.14 -7.67
C ASN A 31 -24.14 13.51 -8.37
N ARG A 32 -24.40 14.58 -7.60
CA ARG A 32 -24.59 15.94 -8.12
C ARG A 32 -23.30 16.55 -8.70
N ASP A 33 -22.16 16.09 -8.23
CA ASP A 33 -20.84 16.56 -8.67
C ASP A 33 -20.40 15.86 -9.97
N GLY A 34 -21.13 14.82 -10.38
CA GLY A 34 -20.89 14.05 -11.58
C GLY A 34 -20.01 12.81 -11.35
N ASP A 35 -19.58 12.57 -10.11
CA ASP A 35 -18.87 11.35 -9.74
C ASP A 35 -19.82 10.17 -9.79
N GLN A 36 -19.28 9.04 -10.23
CA GLN A 36 -19.98 7.79 -10.13
C GLN A 36 -20.11 7.32 -8.68
N VAL A 37 -21.20 6.63 -8.35
CA VAL A 37 -21.47 6.10 -7.02
C VAL A 37 -21.91 4.65 -7.06
N TYR A 38 -21.44 3.87 -6.10
CA TYR A 38 -21.82 2.49 -5.90
C TYR A 38 -23.23 2.38 -5.31
N ALA A 39 -23.87 1.23 -5.57
CA ALA A 39 -25.07 0.85 -4.85
C ALA A 39 -24.72 0.52 -3.38
N LYS A 40 -25.71 0.63 -2.50
CA LYS A 40 -25.58 0.34 -1.07
C LYS A 40 -26.34 -0.91 -0.66
N ASP A 41 -25.79 -1.66 0.28
CA ASP A 41 -26.45 -2.80 0.92
C ASP A 41 -27.46 -2.35 1.99
N ALA A 42 -28.04 -3.32 2.71
CA ALA A 42 -29.02 -3.05 3.78
C ALA A 42 -28.41 -2.34 5.00
N ASP A 43 -27.09 -2.42 5.17
CA ASP A 43 -26.32 -1.79 6.24
C ASP A 43 -25.76 -0.42 5.82
N GLU A 44 -26.18 0.09 4.66
CA GLU A 44 -25.75 1.34 4.04
C GLU A 44 -24.27 1.39 3.62
N ASN A 45 -23.60 0.24 3.51
CA ASN A 45 -22.27 0.16 2.93
C ASN A 45 -22.38 0.09 1.41
N GLU A 46 -21.50 0.80 0.73
CA GLU A 46 -21.31 0.63 -0.70
C GLU A 46 -20.67 -0.72 -1.01
N PHE A 47 -21.03 -1.31 -2.16
CA PHE A 47 -20.45 -2.57 -2.59
C PHE A 47 -20.04 -2.55 -4.06
N TYR A 48 -19.00 -3.33 -4.37
CA TYR A 48 -18.53 -3.52 -5.73
C TYR A 48 -19.52 -4.37 -6.53
N PRO A 49 -19.92 -3.93 -7.74
CA PRO A 49 -20.91 -4.65 -8.55
C PRO A 49 -20.41 -6.00 -9.06
N ALA A 50 -19.12 -6.07 -9.39
CA ALA A 50 -18.41 -7.24 -9.87
C ALA A 50 -16.89 -7.00 -9.73
N PRO A 51 -16.05 -8.04 -9.79
CA PRO A 51 -14.60 -7.88 -9.87
C PRO A 51 -14.20 -6.95 -11.02
N TYR A 52 -13.24 -6.07 -10.77
CA TYR A 52 -12.69 -5.11 -11.76
C TYR A 52 -13.68 -4.07 -12.32
N ILE A 53 -14.90 -3.98 -11.79
CA ILE A 53 -15.87 -2.96 -12.18
C ILE A 53 -15.91 -1.87 -11.10
N HIS A 54 -15.48 -0.66 -11.47
CA HIS A 54 -15.26 0.44 -10.52
C HIS A 54 -16.06 1.68 -10.90
N ALA A 55 -16.44 2.43 -9.87
CA ALA A 55 -16.92 3.79 -10.01
C ALA A 55 -15.73 4.71 -10.24
N PHE A 56 -15.92 5.76 -11.01
CA PHE A 56 -14.91 6.77 -11.33
C PHE A 56 -15.40 8.17 -10.96
N SER A 57 -14.49 9.01 -10.50
CA SER A 57 -14.76 10.44 -10.36
C SER A 57 -15.11 11.05 -11.71
N LYS A 58 -15.66 12.27 -11.70
CA LYS A 58 -15.87 13.05 -12.93
C LYS A 58 -14.56 13.23 -13.73
N ALA A 59 -13.40 13.20 -13.06
CA ALA A 59 -12.08 13.30 -13.67
C ALA A 59 -11.53 11.96 -14.17
N GLY A 60 -12.27 10.85 -14.05
CA GLY A 60 -11.85 9.53 -14.51
C GLY A 60 -10.92 8.79 -13.55
N VAL A 61 -10.85 9.19 -12.28
CA VAL A 61 -10.04 8.50 -11.26
C VAL A 61 -10.90 7.44 -10.57
N PRO A 62 -10.44 6.18 -10.42
CA PRO A 62 -11.25 5.15 -9.77
C PRO A 62 -11.53 5.48 -8.30
N LEU A 63 -12.72 5.10 -7.85
CA LEU A 63 -13.24 5.35 -6.51
C LEU A 63 -13.32 4.04 -5.72
N TYR A 64 -12.95 4.09 -4.44
CA TYR A 64 -13.24 3.00 -3.53
C TYR A 64 -14.71 3.02 -3.11
N ALA A 65 -15.27 1.85 -2.87
CA ALA A 65 -16.51 1.74 -2.13
C ALA A 65 -16.28 2.15 -0.67
N LYS A 66 -17.30 2.69 -0.02
CA LYS A 66 -17.24 3.17 1.36
C LYS A 66 -18.24 2.45 2.27
N THR A 67 -17.80 2.17 3.48
CA THR A 67 -18.71 1.80 4.57
C THR A 67 -19.67 2.94 4.90
N LYS A 68 -20.75 2.66 5.64
CA LYS A 68 -21.67 3.71 6.13
C LYS A 68 -20.97 4.82 6.93
N ASN A 69 -19.84 4.50 7.56
CA ASN A 69 -19.03 5.42 8.36
C ASN A 69 -17.98 6.19 7.52
N GLY A 70 -17.93 5.97 6.21
CA GLY A 70 -17.01 6.65 5.29
C GLY A 70 -15.65 5.97 5.10
N ASN A 71 -15.35 4.88 5.82
CA ASN A 71 -14.09 4.14 5.62
C ASN A 71 -14.07 3.46 4.24
N LEU A 72 -12.92 3.50 3.57
CA LEU A 72 -12.71 2.84 2.28
C LEU A 72 -12.73 1.31 2.41
N ILE A 73 -13.33 0.64 1.43
CA ILE A 73 -13.42 -0.82 1.32
C ILE A 73 -12.53 -1.24 0.17
N PHE A 74 -11.63 -2.22 0.39
CA PHE A 74 -10.81 -2.74 -0.70
C PHE A 74 -11.64 -3.54 -1.70
N PRO A 75 -11.44 -3.35 -3.01
CA PRO A 75 -11.95 -4.27 -4.03
C PRO A 75 -11.28 -5.64 -3.89
N LYS A 76 -11.89 -6.67 -4.46
CA LYS A 76 -11.38 -8.04 -4.44
C LYS A 76 -11.34 -8.65 -5.83
N THR A 77 -10.31 -9.45 -6.09
CA THR A 77 -10.22 -10.35 -7.24
C THR A 77 -11.21 -11.51 -7.08
N PRO A 78 -11.50 -12.26 -8.16
CA PRO A 78 -12.30 -13.49 -8.07
C PRO A 78 -11.72 -14.52 -7.09
N ASP A 79 -10.40 -14.54 -6.92
CA ASP A 79 -9.68 -15.44 -6.01
C ASP A 79 -9.73 -14.98 -4.54
N GLY A 80 -10.26 -13.78 -4.30
CA GLY A 80 -10.47 -13.22 -2.96
C GLY A 80 -9.34 -12.31 -2.47
N ASP A 81 -8.29 -12.09 -3.27
CA ASP A 81 -7.24 -11.13 -2.97
C ASP A 81 -7.79 -9.71 -3.03
N GLU A 82 -7.47 -8.90 -2.03
CA GLU A 82 -7.73 -7.47 -2.07
C GLU A 82 -6.66 -6.75 -2.88
N TYR A 83 -6.97 -5.59 -3.45
CA TYR A 83 -5.99 -4.79 -4.17
C TYR A 83 -6.22 -3.30 -3.99
N TYR A 84 -5.18 -2.51 -4.21
CA TYR A 84 -5.30 -1.05 -4.26
C TYR A 84 -5.84 -0.62 -5.62
N MET A 85 -6.72 0.38 -5.62
CA MET A 85 -7.09 1.06 -6.86
C MET A 85 -5.89 1.77 -7.43
N HIS A 86 -5.72 1.68 -8.74
CA HIS A 86 -4.59 2.27 -9.46
C HIS A 86 -5.00 3.56 -10.15
N ASN A 87 -4.16 4.60 -10.08
CA ASN A 87 -4.36 5.82 -10.86
C ASN A 87 -3.50 5.77 -12.12
N ASP A 88 -4.13 5.53 -13.28
CA ASP A 88 -3.43 5.43 -14.56
C ASP A 88 -2.62 6.69 -14.92
N ASN A 89 -2.98 7.86 -14.36
CA ASN A 89 -2.29 9.12 -14.66
C ASN A 89 -0.88 9.21 -14.06
N ASP A 90 -0.67 8.66 -12.88
CA ASP A 90 0.62 8.69 -12.18
C ASP A 90 1.20 7.29 -11.94
N SER A 91 0.53 6.24 -12.44
CA SER A 91 0.92 4.84 -12.27
C SER A 91 1.18 4.45 -10.81
N SER A 92 0.45 5.05 -9.87
CA SER A 92 0.57 4.78 -8.43
C SER A 92 -0.73 4.24 -7.85
N ASP A 93 -0.61 3.54 -6.72
CA ASP A 93 -1.75 3.09 -5.94
C ASP A 93 -2.39 4.25 -5.17
N ILE A 94 -3.72 4.27 -5.16
CA ILE A 94 -4.51 5.25 -4.44
C ILE A 94 -4.59 4.81 -2.97
N ILE A 95 -3.76 5.43 -2.12
CA ILE A 95 -3.72 5.20 -0.67
C ILE A 95 -4.60 6.18 0.12
N GLU A 96 -5.04 7.27 -0.49
CA GLU A 96 -5.92 8.28 0.10
C GLU A 96 -6.94 8.74 -0.94
N GLN A 97 -8.19 8.87 -0.53
CA GLN A 97 -9.25 9.39 -1.38
C GLN A 97 -10.14 10.37 -0.62
N ASN A 98 -10.20 11.61 -1.11
CA ASN A 98 -10.97 12.71 -0.53
C ASN A 98 -10.66 12.96 0.97
N GLY A 99 -9.37 12.95 1.34
CA GLY A 99 -8.94 13.13 2.73
C GLY A 99 -9.05 11.87 3.60
N ILE A 100 -9.46 10.74 3.03
CA ILE A 100 -9.66 9.48 3.75
C ILE A 100 -8.55 8.52 3.35
N LEU A 101 -7.66 8.21 4.29
CA LEU A 101 -6.61 7.21 4.10
C LEU A 101 -7.22 5.80 4.07
N VAL A 102 -6.62 4.89 3.32
CA VAL A 102 -6.96 3.46 3.42
C VAL A 102 -6.79 2.98 4.88
N PRO A 103 -7.72 2.16 5.39
CA PRO A 103 -7.77 1.86 6.82
C PRO A 103 -6.67 0.88 7.29
N ARG A 104 -6.09 0.11 6.37
CA ARG A 104 -5.07 -0.92 6.60
C ARG A 104 -4.42 -1.28 5.27
N TYR A 105 -3.42 -2.16 5.28
CA TYR A 105 -2.95 -2.79 4.05
C TYR A 105 -4.02 -3.70 3.45
N ALA A 106 -4.08 -3.76 2.12
CA ALA A 106 -4.77 -4.81 1.37
C ALA A 106 -4.17 -6.18 1.71
N LYS A 107 -4.97 -7.23 1.58
CA LYS A 107 -4.58 -8.59 1.92
C LYS A 107 -4.82 -9.59 0.81
N THR A 108 -3.91 -10.54 0.67
CA THR A 108 -4.16 -11.73 -0.15
C THR A 108 -5.24 -12.62 0.48
N ALA A 109 -5.75 -13.58 -0.28
CA ALA A 109 -6.64 -14.64 0.20
C ALA A 109 -5.98 -15.51 1.29
N SER A 110 -4.64 -15.61 1.29
CA SER A 110 -3.84 -16.24 2.36
C SER A 110 -3.65 -15.35 3.60
N ASN A 111 -4.20 -14.14 3.62
CA ASN A 111 -4.10 -13.14 4.70
C ASN A 111 -2.68 -12.56 4.88
N ASP A 112 -1.84 -12.60 3.85
CA ASP A 112 -0.61 -11.79 3.80
C ASP A 112 -0.98 -10.34 3.45
N GLU A 113 -0.44 -9.36 4.18
CA GLU A 113 -0.63 -7.95 3.86
C GLU A 113 0.30 -7.51 2.73
N MET A 114 -0.20 -6.64 1.85
CA MET A 114 0.51 -6.12 0.70
C MET A 114 0.72 -4.61 0.83
N TYR A 115 1.95 -4.16 0.55
CA TYR A 115 2.22 -2.74 0.41
C TYR A 115 1.56 -2.19 -0.86
N PRO A 116 1.00 -0.97 -0.80
CA PRO A 116 0.73 -0.22 -2.03
C PRO A 116 2.06 0.25 -2.63
N PHE A 117 2.06 0.56 -3.91
CA PHE A 117 3.23 1.13 -4.58
C PHE A 117 3.01 2.55 -5.09
N ALA A 118 4.09 3.32 -5.17
CA ALA A 118 4.15 4.59 -5.86
C ALA A 118 5.15 4.51 -7.00
N SER A 119 4.81 5.11 -8.15
CA SER A 119 5.71 5.20 -9.29
C SER A 119 6.89 6.15 -9.00
N HIS A 120 7.96 6.00 -9.77
CA HIS A 120 9.08 6.91 -9.71
C HIS A 120 8.72 8.26 -10.37
N PRO A 121 9.05 9.42 -9.76
CA PRO A 121 8.71 10.76 -10.29
C PRO A 121 9.23 11.07 -11.70
N LEU A 122 10.17 10.27 -12.21
CA LEU A 122 10.78 10.42 -13.53
C LEU A 122 10.13 9.51 -14.60
N ASN A 123 8.94 8.95 -14.33
CA ASN A 123 8.21 8.03 -15.22
C ASN A 123 9.05 6.84 -15.69
N GLN A 124 9.98 6.38 -14.86
CA GLN A 124 10.69 5.12 -15.07
C GLN A 124 9.81 3.97 -14.56
N PRO A 125 9.96 2.73 -15.08
CA PRO A 125 9.22 1.56 -14.62
C PRO A 125 9.72 1.06 -13.24
N LEU A 126 10.07 2.00 -12.36
CA LEU A 126 10.51 1.76 -11.00
C LEU A 126 9.35 2.13 -10.08
N TYR A 127 9.10 1.28 -9.09
CA TYR A 127 8.07 1.49 -8.09
C TYR A 127 8.66 1.31 -6.70
N LYS A 128 8.08 2.03 -5.74
CA LYS A 128 8.44 1.94 -4.34
C LYS A 128 7.22 1.53 -3.54
N GLU A 129 7.36 0.52 -2.71
CA GLU A 129 6.33 0.14 -1.75
C GLU A 129 6.19 1.20 -0.65
N ILE A 130 4.97 1.51 -0.23
CA ILE A 130 4.70 2.65 0.67
C ILE A 130 4.18 2.16 2.02
N ILE A 131 4.82 2.65 3.08
CA ILE A 131 4.43 2.36 4.47
C ILE A 131 3.22 3.22 4.85
N ILE A 132 2.11 2.58 5.21
CA ILE A 132 0.89 3.20 5.70
C ILE A 132 0.86 3.15 7.23
N GLY A 133 0.44 4.25 7.87
CA GLY A 133 0.11 4.25 9.30
C GLY A 133 1.29 3.95 10.24
N LYS A 134 2.53 4.17 9.79
CA LYS A 134 3.77 3.88 10.55
C LYS A 134 3.85 2.42 11.05
N ARG A 135 3.36 1.47 10.26
CA ARG A 135 3.46 0.04 10.56
C ARG A 135 3.93 -0.73 9.34
N TYR A 136 4.71 -1.78 9.53
CA TYR A 136 5.03 -2.69 8.44
C TYR A 136 3.82 -3.56 8.08
N ALA A 137 3.73 -3.98 6.83
CA ALA A 137 2.87 -5.06 6.40
C ALA A 137 3.33 -6.36 7.08
N THR A 138 2.40 -7.26 7.37
CA THR A 138 2.69 -8.57 7.96
C THR A 138 2.26 -9.71 7.06
N SER A 139 3.06 -10.77 7.01
CA SER A 139 2.61 -12.05 6.46
C SER A 139 1.54 -12.70 7.35
N SER A 140 0.90 -13.72 6.82
CA SER A 140 -0.14 -14.57 7.43
C SER A 140 0.27 -15.20 8.77
N ASN A 141 1.57 -15.36 9.02
CA ASN A 141 2.14 -15.80 10.30
C ASN A 141 2.54 -14.65 11.24
N ASN A 142 2.03 -13.43 11.00
CA ASN A 142 2.31 -12.19 11.73
C ASN A 142 3.79 -11.77 11.76
N ARG A 143 4.59 -12.19 10.78
CA ARG A 143 5.96 -11.67 10.63
C ARG A 143 5.93 -10.36 9.85
N PRO A 144 6.65 -9.31 10.28
CA PRO A 144 6.76 -8.10 9.51
C PRO A 144 7.49 -8.36 8.19
N LEU A 145 7.11 -7.63 7.15
CA LEU A 145 7.74 -7.63 5.83
C LEU A 145 8.40 -6.27 5.63
N HIS A 146 9.65 -6.22 5.18
CA HIS A 146 10.27 -4.94 4.82
C HIS A 146 9.79 -4.51 3.43
N PRO A 147 9.45 -3.22 3.24
CA PRO A 147 9.03 -2.70 1.94
C PRO A 147 10.22 -2.56 0.99
N LEU A 148 9.96 -2.56 -0.31
CA LEU A 148 10.95 -2.40 -1.37
C LEU A 148 11.07 -0.96 -1.87
N ASP A 149 12.30 -0.50 -2.10
CA ASP A 149 12.62 0.76 -2.75
C ASP A 149 12.49 0.66 -4.28
N TYR A 150 12.71 1.77 -4.98
CA TYR A 150 12.67 1.85 -6.45
C TYR A 150 13.61 0.89 -7.18
N TYR A 151 14.59 0.33 -6.48
CA TYR A 151 15.57 -0.59 -7.03
C TYR A 151 15.35 -2.03 -6.51
N GLY A 152 14.20 -2.28 -5.89
CA GLY A 152 13.83 -3.56 -5.31
C GLY A 152 14.56 -3.90 -4.02
N ASN A 153 15.24 -2.96 -3.36
CA ASN A 153 15.90 -3.24 -2.08
C ASN A 153 14.93 -3.06 -0.93
N GLU A 154 14.97 -3.96 0.06
CA GLU A 154 14.26 -3.74 1.31
C GLU A 154 14.74 -2.45 2.01
N TYR A 155 13.82 -1.69 2.58
CA TYR A 155 14.16 -0.49 3.36
C TYR A 155 13.37 -0.42 4.68
N THR A 156 13.74 0.52 5.55
CA THR A 156 13.11 0.69 6.87
C THR A 156 12.38 2.02 6.99
N MET A 157 11.33 2.06 7.81
CA MET A 157 10.81 3.33 8.30
C MET A 157 11.79 3.94 9.29
N VAL A 158 11.88 5.27 9.31
CA VAL A 158 12.68 6.01 10.29
C VAL A 158 11.72 6.63 11.31
N SER A 159 11.87 6.23 12.57
CA SER A 159 11.12 6.75 13.70
C SER A 159 12.05 7.06 14.86
N TYR A 160 11.71 8.10 15.64
CA TYR A 160 12.49 8.52 16.78
C TYR A 160 11.64 8.52 18.05
N LYS A 161 12.21 7.99 19.13
CA LYS A 161 11.69 8.01 20.49
C LYS A 161 12.73 8.66 21.39
N ASN A 162 12.39 9.78 22.03
CA ASN A 162 13.31 10.54 22.90
C ASN A 162 14.64 10.90 22.21
N SER A 163 14.58 11.40 20.96
CA SER A 163 15.75 11.76 20.14
C SER A 163 16.69 10.61 19.77
N HIS A 164 16.33 9.38 20.09
CA HIS A 164 16.99 8.15 19.67
C HIS A 164 16.10 7.43 18.65
N VAL A 165 16.69 6.58 17.82
CA VAL A 165 15.91 5.76 16.88
C VAL A 165 15.10 4.75 17.67
N ASP A 166 13.84 4.60 17.28
CA ASP A 166 12.97 3.57 17.84
C ASP A 166 13.29 2.23 17.17
N GLU A 167 14.26 1.50 17.71
CA GLU A 167 14.79 0.27 17.10
C GLU A 167 13.72 -0.80 16.89
N GLU A 168 12.79 -0.94 17.83
CA GLU A 168 11.71 -1.93 17.74
C GLU A 168 10.78 -1.61 16.56
N LEU A 169 10.45 -0.33 16.39
CA LEU A 169 9.59 0.13 15.30
C LEU A 169 10.32 0.17 13.96
N CYS A 170 11.60 0.54 13.93
CA CYS A 170 12.39 0.63 12.70
C CYS A 170 12.85 -0.74 12.22
N PHE A 171 13.20 -1.65 13.12
CA PHE A 171 13.93 -2.90 12.84
C PHE A 171 13.26 -4.12 13.49
N PRO A 172 11.98 -4.40 13.20
CA PRO A 172 11.24 -5.45 13.92
C PRO A 172 11.79 -6.85 13.65
N ASN A 173 12.46 -7.07 12.52
CA ASN A 173 13.19 -8.30 12.19
C ASN A 173 14.72 -8.08 12.17
N SER A 174 15.22 -7.07 12.89
CA SER A 174 16.54 -6.49 12.68
C SER A 174 16.61 -5.73 11.34
N TYR A 175 17.66 -5.92 10.54
CA TYR A 175 17.92 -5.07 9.37
C TYR A 175 17.34 -5.63 8.07
N PRO A 176 16.90 -4.74 7.16
CA PRO A 176 16.49 -5.11 5.82
C PRO A 176 17.67 -5.66 5.02
N ILE A 177 17.36 -6.59 4.12
CA ILE A 177 18.30 -7.26 3.24
C ILE A 177 17.92 -6.94 1.79
N THR A 178 18.89 -6.56 0.97
CA THR A 178 18.71 -6.34 -0.47
C THR A 178 18.51 -7.65 -1.23
N ASN A 179 18.04 -7.55 -2.47
CA ASN A 179 17.83 -8.70 -3.35
C ASN A 179 19.13 -9.46 -3.69
N ASP A 180 20.30 -8.83 -3.60
CA ASP A 180 21.60 -9.48 -3.77
C ASP A 180 22.17 -10.03 -2.44
N GLY A 181 21.38 -10.04 -1.38
CA GLY A 181 21.71 -10.61 -0.08
C GLY A 181 22.60 -9.72 0.79
N TRP A 182 22.52 -8.40 0.62
CA TRP A 182 23.29 -7.42 1.38
C TRP A 182 22.45 -6.78 2.47
N VAL A 183 23.02 -6.43 3.61
CA VAL A 183 22.25 -5.78 4.69
C VAL A 183 22.32 -4.27 4.53
N ILE A 184 21.16 -3.59 4.55
CA ILE A 184 21.11 -2.13 4.59
C ILE A 184 21.13 -1.65 6.04
N VAL A 185 22.09 -0.77 6.33
CA VAL A 185 22.22 -0.13 7.63
C VAL A 185 21.87 1.35 7.48
N PRO A 186 20.84 1.87 8.17
CA PRO A 186 20.49 3.27 8.03
C PRO A 186 21.60 4.20 8.51
N ASP A 187 21.82 5.27 7.74
CA ASP A 187 22.75 6.35 8.06
C ASP A 187 22.10 7.35 9.03
N ILE A 188 22.32 7.17 10.32
CA ILE A 188 21.69 7.99 11.36
C ILE A 188 22.66 9.10 11.76
N LYS A 189 22.37 10.33 11.31
CA LYS A 189 23.22 11.52 11.50
C LYS A 189 24.64 11.33 10.95
N ASN A 190 24.77 10.74 9.76
CA ASN A 190 26.06 10.47 9.11
C ASN A 190 26.91 9.41 9.81
N ARG A 191 26.27 8.50 10.57
CA ARG A 191 26.91 7.37 11.22
C ARG A 191 26.11 6.10 10.94
N PRO A 192 26.76 5.01 10.51
CA PRO A 192 26.10 3.72 10.37
C PRO A 192 25.63 3.26 11.75
N TYR A 193 24.36 2.87 11.84
CA TYR A 193 23.78 2.38 13.08
C TYR A 193 24.05 0.87 13.24
N ILE A 194 24.84 0.49 14.25
CA ILE A 194 25.21 -0.92 14.51
C ILE A 194 24.30 -1.51 15.58
N SER A 195 23.60 -2.59 15.24
CA SER A 195 22.60 -3.22 16.12
C SER A 195 23.30 -3.89 17.28
N ARG A 196 22.62 -3.86 18.42
CA ARG A 196 23.02 -4.58 19.64
C ARG A 196 22.47 -6.00 19.66
N THR A 197 21.44 -6.29 18.87
CA THR A 197 20.84 -7.61 18.62
C THR A 197 21.35 -8.10 17.27
N MET A 198 22.52 -8.73 17.24
CA MET A 198 23.05 -9.31 16.01
C MET A 198 22.14 -10.43 15.51
N LEU A 199 21.74 -10.35 14.24
CA LEU A 199 21.20 -11.49 13.53
C LEU A 199 22.26 -12.60 13.48
N PRO A 200 21.89 -13.87 13.73
CA PRO A 200 22.79 -15.00 13.53
C PRO A 200 23.30 -15.01 12.07
N GLY A 201 24.56 -14.64 11.87
CA GLY A 201 25.20 -14.58 10.54
C GLY A 201 25.71 -13.20 10.10
N VAL A 202 25.47 -12.14 10.87
CA VAL A 202 25.92 -10.77 10.56
C VAL A 202 26.95 -10.34 11.60
N GLU A 203 28.24 -10.54 11.33
CA GLU A 203 29.34 -10.11 12.21
C GLU A 203 29.77 -8.66 11.91
N ASN A 204 30.48 -8.02 12.86
CA ASN A 204 30.96 -6.63 12.78
C ASN A 204 31.79 -6.39 11.50
N GLU A 205 32.65 -7.34 11.17
CA GLU A 205 33.53 -7.29 9.99
C GLU A 205 32.76 -7.33 8.67
N ASN A 206 31.53 -7.84 8.71
CA ASN A 206 30.73 -7.92 7.51
C ASN A 206 30.06 -6.54 7.22
N ILE A 207 30.14 -5.53 8.10
CA ILE A 207 29.59 -4.17 7.89
C ILE A 207 30.58 -3.34 7.07
N ILE A 208 30.27 -3.01 5.80
CA ILE A 208 31.20 -2.31 4.91
C ILE A 208 30.57 -1.04 4.31
N GLY A 209 30.81 0.11 4.94
CA GLY A 209 30.82 1.42 4.25
C GLY A 209 29.52 1.90 3.59
N LYS A 210 29.62 3.03 2.89
CA LYS A 210 28.51 3.78 2.27
C LYS A 210 28.22 3.27 0.85
N LEU A 211 26.95 3.14 0.48
CA LEU A 211 26.59 3.27 -0.94
C LEU A 211 26.56 4.73 -1.30
N PHE A 212 27.37 5.07 -2.29
CA PHE A 212 27.27 6.33 -2.99
C PHE A 212 26.32 6.11 -4.17
N ARG A 213 25.07 6.54 -4.05
CA ARG A 213 24.16 6.70 -5.19
C ARG A 213 24.20 8.19 -5.59
N ASP A 214 25.27 8.56 -6.32
CA ASP A 214 25.62 9.95 -6.64
C ASP A 214 24.52 10.74 -7.37
N GLU A 215 23.64 10.05 -8.12
CA GLU A 215 22.63 10.72 -8.94
C GLU A 215 21.46 11.31 -8.15
N LEU A 216 21.24 10.92 -6.88
CA LEU A 216 19.99 11.25 -6.15
C LEU A 216 20.16 11.80 -4.72
N GLY A 217 21.37 11.99 -4.22
CA GLY A 217 21.60 12.71 -2.94
C GLY A 217 21.18 11.98 -1.65
N PHE A 218 20.90 10.68 -1.69
CA PHE A 218 20.60 9.85 -0.51
C PHE A 218 21.86 9.18 0.06
N ARG A 219 21.91 8.98 1.39
CA ARG A 219 23.00 8.29 2.09
C ARG A 219 22.48 6.99 2.69
N ASP A 220 22.80 5.87 2.05
CA ASP A 220 22.50 4.53 2.56
C ASP A 220 23.79 3.69 2.60
N SER A 221 23.88 2.69 3.48
CA SER A 221 25.04 1.78 3.63
C SER A 221 24.63 0.33 3.34
N TYR A 222 25.48 -0.46 2.67
CA TYR A 222 25.16 -1.85 2.23
C TYR A 222 26.32 -2.80 2.59
N LYS A 223 26.10 -4.12 2.60
CA LYS A 223 27.08 -5.12 3.10
C LYS A 223 27.11 -6.48 2.38
N ARG A 224 28.29 -7.01 1.98
CA ARG A 224 28.39 -8.22 1.10
C ARG A 224 27.97 -9.49 1.81
N SER A 225 27.08 -10.28 1.20
CA SER A 225 27.06 -11.72 1.46
C SER A 225 28.05 -12.41 0.52
N LEU A 226 29.00 -13.12 1.10
CA LEU A 226 29.69 -14.19 0.38
C LEU A 226 29.00 -15.49 0.79
N PRO A 227 28.65 -16.38 -0.15
CA PRO A 227 28.22 -17.72 0.23
C PRO A 227 29.36 -18.35 1.03
N LYS A 228 29.05 -18.76 2.27
CA LYS A 228 29.98 -19.57 3.07
C LYS A 228 30.40 -20.75 2.21
N LYS A 229 31.71 -20.90 1.97
CA LYS A 229 32.29 -22.18 1.57
C LYS A 229 31.63 -23.26 2.41
N THR A 230 30.99 -24.20 1.72
CA THR A 230 30.48 -25.47 2.23
C THR A 230 31.50 -26.05 3.22
N ARG A 231 31.19 -26.00 4.52
CA ARG A 231 31.79 -26.95 5.46
C ARG A 231 31.04 -28.26 5.26
N LEU A 232 31.54 -29.05 4.31
CA LEU A 232 31.31 -30.48 4.30
C LEU A 232 31.94 -31.02 5.59
N LEU A 233 31.09 -31.33 6.57
CA LEU A 233 31.42 -32.29 7.60
C LEU A 233 31.39 -33.67 6.92
N ALA A 234 32.53 -34.12 6.42
CA ALA A 234 32.74 -35.53 6.10
C ALA A 234 33.42 -36.17 7.31
N ILE A 235 32.69 -37.11 7.89
CA ILE A 235 33.08 -37.98 9.00
C ILE A 235 34.28 -38.82 8.58
N ILE A 236 35.34 -38.83 9.39
CA ILE A 236 36.37 -39.88 9.37
C ILE A 236 36.35 -40.59 10.72
N LYS A 237 35.90 -41.85 10.72
CA LYS A 237 36.53 -42.96 11.41
C LYS A 237 36.47 -44.16 10.49
#